data_AF-A0A7V2WSM5-F1
#
_entry.id   AF-A0A7V2WSM5-F1
#
_cell.length_a   1.000
_cell.length_b   1.000
_cell.length_c   1.000
_cell.angle_alpha   90.00
_cell.angle_beta   90.00
_cell.angle_gamma   90.00
#
_symmetry.space_group_name_H-M   'P 1'
#
loop_
_entity.id
_entity.type
_entity.pdbx_description
1 polymer ?
#
loop_
_entity_poly.entity_id
_entity_poly.type
_entity_poly.pdbx_seq_one_letter_code
_entity_poly.pdbx_strand_id
1 'polypeptide(L)' 'MTGKRRVVVTGMGILSPVGIGLEENWDNIVEGRSGIGPVTRFDCSNYPSRIAGEVKDFRPEDYMPQKLVKRLDPFV' A
#
# COMPACT_ATOMS: atom_id res chain seq x y z
N MET A 1 -29.42 32.23 -1.50
CA MET A 1 -28.00 31.80 -1.49
C MET A 1 -27.91 30.30 -1.23
N THR A 2 -28.07 29.45 -2.24
CA THR A 2 -27.79 28.01 -2.12
C THR A 2 -26.30 27.80 -2.38
N GLY A 3 -25.45 28.18 -1.42
CA GLY A 3 -24.01 27.94 -1.50
C GLY A 3 -23.71 26.46 -1.68
N LYS A 4 -22.80 26.10 -2.61
CA LYS A 4 -22.28 24.73 -2.72
C LYS A 4 -21.71 24.31 -1.35
N ARG A 5 -22.05 23.10 -0.90
CA ARG A 5 -21.55 22.58 0.38
C ARG A 5 -20.03 22.47 0.31
N ARG A 6 -19.33 22.96 1.33
CA ARG A 6 -17.89 22.75 1.47
C ARG A 6 -17.66 21.31 1.92
N VAL A 7 -16.79 20.61 1.20
CA VAL A 7 -16.35 19.26 1.53
C VAL A 7 -14.85 19.31 1.76
N VAL A 8 -14.37 18.63 2.79
CA VAL A 8 -12.97 18.58 3.18
C VAL A 8 -12.57 17.14 3.47
N VAL A 9 -11.28 16.83 3.34
CA VAL A 9 -10.69 15.56 3.74
C VAL A 9 -10.25 15.66 5.19
N THR A 10 -10.75 14.79 6.06
CA THR A 10 -10.43 14.77 7.50
C THR A 10 -9.57 13.58 7.92
N GLY A 11 -9.31 12.65 7.00
CA GLY A 11 -8.50 11.47 7.26
C GLY A 11 -8.01 10.84 5.96
N MET A 12 -6.83 10.25 6.03
CA MET A 12 -6.20 9.51 4.94
C MET A 12 -5.57 8.24 5.51
N GLY A 13 -5.47 7.20 4.68
CA GLY A 13 -4.77 5.96 5.01
C GLY A 13 -4.05 5.47 3.76
N ILE A 14 -2.84 4.95 3.94
CA ILE A 14 -2.00 4.52 2.83
C ILE A 14 -1.26 3.22 3.15
N LEU A 15 -1.26 2.33 2.18
CA LEU A 15 -0.44 1.12 2.11
C LEU A 15 0.27 1.17 0.75
N SER A 16 1.59 1.21 0.76
CA SER A 16 2.35 1.41 -0.46
C SER A 16 3.73 0.74 -0.42
N PRO A 17 4.40 0.58 -1.57
CA PRO A 17 5.78 0.07 -1.62
C PRO A 17 6.82 1.01 -0.99
N VAL A 18 6.46 2.28 -0.78
CA VAL A 18 7.32 3.31 -0.17
C VAL A 18 6.93 3.60 1.28
N GLY A 19 6.11 2.76 1.94
CA GLY A 19 5.78 2.90 3.36
C GLY A 19 4.33 2.56 3.67
N ILE A 20 4.11 2.15 4.92
CA ILE A 20 2.79 1.88 5.50
C ILE A 20 2.44 3.01 6.46
N GLY A 21 1.29 3.64 6.25
CA GLY A 21 0.90 4.82 7.01
C GLY A 21 1.44 6.12 6.41
N LEU A 22 0.86 7.25 6.86
CA LEU A 22 1.05 8.55 6.21
C LEU A 22 2.45 9.13 6.39
N GLU A 23 3.00 9.03 7.59
CA GLU A 23 4.30 9.64 7.93
C GLU A 23 5.44 8.98 7.15
N GLU A 24 5.60 7.67 7.28
CA GLU A 24 6.64 6.91 6.57
C GLU A 24 6.53 7.07 5.05
N ASN A 25 5.31 6.95 4.50
CA ASN A 25 5.10 7.10 3.07
C ASN A 25 5.48 8.50 2.58
N TRP A 26 5.06 9.55 3.29
CA TRP A 26 5.33 10.92 2.91
C TRP A 26 6.81 11.25 2.96
N ASP A 27 7.48 10.89 4.06
CA ASP A 27 8.91 11.13 4.23
C ASP A 27 9.73 10.43 3.14
N ASN A 28 9.40 9.18 2.85
CA ASN A 28 10.07 8.42 1.79
C ASN A 28 9.86 9.05 0.40
N ILE A 29 8.67 9.57 0.10
CA ILE A 29 8.40 10.28 -1.15
C ILE A 29 9.20 11.57 -1.25
N VAL A 30 9.18 12.40 -0.19
CA VAL A 30 9.89 13.69 -0.16
C VAL A 30 11.40 13.50 -0.30
N GLU A 31 11.94 12.43 0.29
CA GLU A 31 13.35 12.07 0.17
C GLU A 31 13.71 11.35 -1.13
N GLY A 32 12.74 11.05 -2.00
CA GLY A 32 12.98 10.38 -3.28
C GLY A 32 13.36 8.90 -3.13
N ARG A 33 12.97 8.25 -2.03
CA ARG A 33 13.23 6.82 -1.79
C ARG A 33 12.35 5.97 -2.70
N SER A 34 12.97 5.05 -3.44
CA SER A 34 12.25 4.12 -4.32
C SER A 34 11.71 2.92 -3.54
N GLY A 35 10.44 2.58 -3.78
CA GLY A 35 9.80 1.37 -3.26
C GLY A 35 9.96 0.15 -4.17
N ILE A 36 10.68 0.30 -5.30
CA ILE A 36 10.86 -0.76 -6.28
C ILE A 36 12.00 -1.69 -5.85
N GLY A 37 11.73 -2.99 -5.85
CA GLY A 37 12.70 -4.03 -5.55
C GLY A 37 12.47 -5.30 -6.38
N PRO A 38 13.22 -6.37 -6.12
CA PRO A 38 12.98 -7.67 -6.74
C PRO A 38 11.57 -8.19 -6.42
N VAL A 39 10.95 -8.89 -7.37
CA VAL A 39 9.69 -9.63 -7.11
C VAL A 39 9.97 -10.72 -6.09
N THR A 40 9.16 -10.77 -5.02
CA THR A 40 9.26 -11.81 -3.97
C THR A 40 8.00 -12.65 -3.85
N ARG A 41 6.87 -12.20 -4.41
CA ARG A 41 5.59 -12.89 -4.25
C ARG A 41 5.41 -14.15 -5.10
N PHE A 42 6.18 -14.30 -6.17
CA PHE A 42 6.12 -15.46 -7.06
C PHE A 42 7.43 -15.65 -7.83
N ASP A 43 7.60 -16.82 -8.46
CA ASP A 43 8.74 -17.06 -9.34
C ASP A 43 8.59 -16.28 -10.65
N CYS A 44 9.39 -15.21 -10.79
CA CYS A 44 9.45 -14.39 -11.98
C CYS A 44 10.51 -14.86 -13.00
N SER A 45 11.05 -16.07 -12.87
CA SER A 45 12.16 -16.58 -13.70
C SER A 45 11.91 -16.55 -15.20
N ASN A 46 10.66 -16.74 -15.62
CA ASN A 46 10.23 -16.77 -17.02
C ASN A 46 9.74 -15.40 -17.55
N TYR A 47 9.83 -14.34 -16.75
CA TYR A 47 9.34 -13.01 -17.11
C TYR A 47 10.49 -12.06 -17.49
N PRO A 48 10.26 -11.14 -18.44
CA PRO A 48 11.27 -10.15 -18.83
C PRO A 48 11.53 -9.12 -17.72
N SER A 49 10.53 -8.80 -16.89
CA SER A 49 10.68 -7.96 -15.71
C SER A 49 10.76 -8.81 -14.44
N ARG A 50 11.66 -8.43 -13.54
CA ARG A 50 11.89 -9.10 -12.24
C ARG A 50 11.81 -8.12 -11.07
N ILE A 51 11.26 -6.93 -11.32
CA ILE A 51 11.09 -5.87 -10.34
C ILE A 51 9.62 -5.54 -10.14
N ALA A 52 9.27 -5.17 -8.93
CA ALA A 52 7.93 -4.72 -8.56
C ALA A 52 8.00 -3.73 -7.39
N GLY A 53 6.94 -2.92 -7.25
CA GLY A 53 6.66 -2.19 -6.02
C GLY A 53 5.77 -3.05 -5.13
N GLU A 54 6.37 -3.92 -4.33
CA GLU A 54 5.62 -4.74 -3.37
C GLU A 54 5.48 -3.99 -2.04
N VAL A 55 4.30 -4.07 -1.41
CA VAL A 55 4.12 -3.58 -0.03
C VAL A 55 4.86 -4.52 0.90
N LYS A 56 5.84 -3.98 1.64
CA LYS A 56 6.69 -4.72 2.57
C LYS A 56 6.04 -4.77 3.95
N ASP A 57 6.27 -5.86 4.67
CA ASP A 57 5.91 -6.03 6.08
C ASP A 57 4.42 -5.83 6.43
N PHE A 58 3.53 -5.82 5.44
CA PHE A 58 2.09 -5.74 5.69
C PHE A 58 1.56 -7.06 6.24
N ARG A 59 0.96 -6.97 7.43
CA ARG A 59 0.31 -8.10 8.12
C ARG A 59 -1.18 -7.81 8.26
N PRO A 60 -2.06 -8.44 7.48
CA PRO A 60 -3.50 -8.17 7.54
C PRO A 60 -4.10 -8.53 8.90
N GLU A 61 -3.49 -9.45 9.65
CA GLU A 61 -3.92 -9.83 11.00
C GLU A 61 -3.89 -8.68 12.02
N ASP A 62 -3.09 -7.65 11.77
CA ASP A 62 -3.02 -6.46 12.62
C ASP A 62 -4.26 -5.56 12.46
N TYR A 63 -5.05 -5.77 11.40
CA TYR A 63 -6.20 -4.93 11.04
C TYR A 63 -7.53 -5.69 11.02
N MET A 64 -7.50 -7.03 10.94
CA MET A 64 -8.71 -7.82 10.86
C MET A 64 -8.56 -9.24 11.44
N PRO A 65 -9.67 -9.88 11.88
CA PRO A 65 -9.62 -11.24 12.40
C PRO A 65 -9.14 -12.24 11.35
N GLN A 66 -8.37 -13.27 11.77
CA GLN A 66 -7.82 -14.30 10.88
C GLN A 66 -8.87 -14.98 9.97
N LYS A 67 -10.10 -15.16 10.47
CA LYS A 67 -11.19 -15.75 9.68
C LYS A 67 -11.55 -14.89 8.47
N LEU A 68 -11.41 -13.58 8.60
CA LEU A 68 -11.66 -12.62 7.52
C LEU A 68 -10.47 -12.56 6.56
N VAL A 69 -9.23 -12.56 7.08
CA VAL A 69 -8.00 -12.60 6.26
C VAL A 69 -8.03 -13.74 5.24
N LYS A 70 -8.43 -14.94 5.66
CA LYS A 70 -8.50 -16.12 4.77
C LYS A 70 -9.57 -16.04 3.68
N ARG A 71 -10.52 -15.11 3.79
CA ARG A 71 -11.67 -14.98 2.88
C ARG A 71 -11.55 -13.78 1.94
N LEU A 72 -10.61 -12.88 2.22
CA LEU A 72 -10.36 -11.69 1.43
C LEU A 72 -9.15 -11.91 0.55
N ASP A 73 -9.20 -11.34 -0.65
CA ASP A 73 -8.06 -11.33 -1.55
C ASP A 73 -7.12 -10.18 -1.16
N PRO A 74 -5.81 -10.29 -1.40
CA PRO A 74 -4.89 -9.16 -1.23
C PRO A 74 -5.18 -7.94 -2.13
N PHE A 75 -6.06 -8.06 -3.14
CA PHE A 75 -6.36 -7.03 -4.14
C PHE A 75 -7.87 -6.77 -4.35
N VAL A 76 -8.79 -7.49 -3.70
CA VAL A 76 -10.26 -7.34 -3.88
C VAL A 76 -10.98 -6.95 -2.59
#